data_AF-A0A5C8AE67-F1
#
_entry.id   AF-A0A5C8AE67-F1
#
_cell.length_a   1.000
_cell.length_b   1.000
_cell.length_c   1.000
_cell.angle_alpha   90.00
_cell.angle_beta   90.00
_cell.angle_gamma   90.00
#
_symmetry.space_group_name_H-M   'P 1'
#
loop_
_entity.id
_entity.type
_entity.pdbx_description
1 polymer ?
#
loop_
_entity_poly.entity_id
_entity_poly.type
_entity_poly.pdbx_seq_one_letter_code
_entity_poly.pdbx_strand_id
1 'polypeptide(L)'
;MKKLLLSTLLLPSFVSFGQGEPVQHVRIAKEASKQTNFFPHIENYYDGEIPIAYLGYPYSISIGKGCTIASFLIAYPSSPTPVLVKGNTIPDDIIYQISKQCLGQMIFITEIVAFDSDNNLINVKPMTLIPIK
;
A
#
# COMPACT_ATOMS: atom_id res chain seq x y z
N MET A 1 2.98 46.56 54.65
CA MET A 1 2.86 46.32 53.20
C MET A 1 2.99 44.82 52.95
N LYS A 2 1.88 44.11 52.66
CA LYS A 2 1.87 42.66 52.37
C LYS A 2 1.72 42.47 50.86
N LYS A 3 2.73 41.87 50.21
CA LYS A 3 2.68 41.49 48.79
C LYS A 3 2.03 40.11 48.67
N LEU A 4 0.88 40.04 48.00
CA LEU A 4 0.27 38.78 47.56
C LEU A 4 1.00 38.31 46.28
N LEU A 5 1.60 37.12 46.32
CA LEU A 5 2.14 36.45 45.15
C LEU A 5 1.04 35.58 44.54
N LEU A 6 0.55 36.00 43.37
CA LEU A 6 -0.43 35.26 42.58
C LEU A 6 0.32 34.20 41.77
N SER A 7 0.25 32.94 42.22
CA SER A 7 0.83 31.80 41.52
C SER A 7 -0.18 31.31 40.47
N THR A 8 0.09 31.63 39.20
CA THR A 8 -0.71 31.18 38.07
C THR A 8 -0.33 29.75 37.72
N LEU A 9 -1.16 28.78 38.11
CA LEU A 9 -1.05 27.40 37.63
C LEU A 9 -1.40 27.35 36.14
N LEU A 10 -0.41 27.03 35.30
CA LEU A 10 -0.63 26.67 33.90
C LEU A 10 -1.00 25.18 33.85
N LEU A 11 -2.25 24.88 33.47
CA LEU A 11 -2.67 23.52 33.18
C LEU A 11 -2.23 23.14 31.76
N PRO A 12 -1.59 21.97 31.55
CA PRO A 12 -1.23 21.51 30.22
C PRO A 12 -2.49 21.14 29.43
N SER A 13 -2.65 21.73 28.25
CA SER A 13 -3.69 21.38 27.29
C SER A 13 -3.36 20.01 26.69
N PHE A 14 -4.13 18.98 27.07
CA PHE A 14 -4.07 17.67 26.41
C PHE A 14 -4.67 17.79 25.01
N VAL A 15 -3.81 17.78 23.99
CA VAL A 15 -4.24 17.65 22.60
C VAL A 15 -4.64 16.19 22.39
N SER A 16 -5.94 15.95 22.21
CA SER A 16 -6.47 14.64 21.85
C SER A 16 -6.16 14.38 20.37
N PHE A 17 -5.20 13.49 20.10
CA PHE A 17 -4.99 12.97 18.75
C PHE A 17 -6.11 11.97 18.46
N GLY A 18 -7.05 12.36 17.59
CA GLY A 18 -8.14 11.50 17.15
C GLY A 18 -7.60 10.20 16.58
N GLN A 19 -7.98 9.07 17.18
CA GLN A 19 -7.67 7.75 16.65
C GLN A 19 -8.47 7.56 15.37
N GLY A 20 -7.81 7.71 14.22
CA GLY A 20 -8.39 7.35 12.92
C GLY A 20 -8.77 5.87 12.92
N GLU A 21 -9.96 5.55 12.42
CA GLU A 21 -10.40 4.16 12.28
C GLU A 21 -9.50 3.37 11.33
N PRO A 22 -9.27 2.06 11.59
CA PRO A 22 -8.39 1.24 10.77
C PRO A 22 -8.95 1.04 9.35
N VAL A 23 -8.06 1.09 8.36
CA VAL A 23 -8.33 0.66 6.98
C VAL A 23 -8.75 -0.81 6.97
N GLN A 24 -9.85 -1.16 6.29
CA GLN A 24 -10.29 -2.55 6.15
C GLN A 24 -10.06 -3.08 4.72
N HIS A 25 -10.18 -2.22 3.72
CA HIS A 25 -10.12 -2.60 2.30
C HIS A 25 -9.14 -1.73 1.50
N VAL A 26 -8.80 -2.20 0.32
CA VAL A 26 -7.98 -1.51 -0.68
C VAL A 26 -8.67 -1.62 -2.03
N ARG A 27 -8.75 -0.51 -2.76
CA ARG A 27 -9.29 -0.50 -4.11
C ARG A 27 -8.17 -0.58 -5.16
N ILE A 28 -8.29 -1.51 -6.09
CA ILE A 28 -7.43 -1.62 -7.28
C ILE A 28 -8.00 -0.71 -8.37
N ALA A 29 -7.22 0.29 -8.80
CA ALA A 29 -7.59 1.20 -9.89
C ALA A 29 -6.78 0.88 -11.15
N LYS A 30 -7.46 0.68 -12.29
CA LYS A 30 -6.85 0.40 -13.60
C LYS A 30 -7.49 1.23 -14.71
N GLU A 31 -6.70 1.51 -15.74
CA GLU A 31 -7.23 2.01 -17.01
C GLU A 31 -7.83 0.85 -17.83
N ALA A 32 -8.97 1.09 -18.47
CA ALA A 32 -9.65 0.09 -19.28
C ALA A 32 -8.80 -0.29 -20.52
N SER A 33 -8.34 -1.54 -20.60
CA SER A 33 -7.59 -2.02 -21.76
C SER A 33 -8.02 -3.44 -22.17
N LYS A 34 -8.02 -3.71 -23.47
CA LYS A 34 -8.50 -4.96 -24.09
C LYS A 34 -7.49 -6.13 -24.04
N GLN A 35 -6.30 -5.94 -23.47
CA GLN A 35 -5.28 -7.00 -23.36
C GLN A 35 -5.13 -7.43 -21.90
N THR A 36 -5.58 -8.64 -21.57
CA THR A 36 -5.74 -9.12 -20.19
C THR A 36 -4.48 -9.72 -19.56
N ASN A 37 -3.48 -10.12 -20.35
CA ASN A 37 -2.41 -11.00 -19.84
C ASN A 37 -1.28 -10.29 -19.06
N PHE A 38 -1.13 -8.96 -19.19
CA PHE A 38 -0.01 -8.21 -18.61
C PHE A 38 -0.41 -7.21 -17.53
N PHE A 39 -1.64 -7.29 -17.02
CA PHE A 39 -2.06 -6.48 -15.88
C PHE A 39 -1.85 -7.26 -14.59
N PRO A 40 -1.09 -6.69 -13.64
CA PRO A 40 -0.93 -7.31 -12.33
C PRO A 40 -2.27 -7.30 -11.59
N HIS A 41 -2.49 -8.31 -10.77
CA HIS A 41 -3.69 -8.48 -9.95
C HIS A 41 -3.30 -9.05 -8.59
N ILE A 42 -4.20 -8.96 -7.61
CA ILE A 42 -3.96 -9.46 -6.26
C ILE A 42 -4.90 -10.61 -5.97
N GLU A 43 -4.43 -11.84 -5.72
CA GLU A 43 -5.30 -12.99 -5.33
C GLU A 43 -6.55 -13.19 -6.24
N ASN A 44 -6.37 -13.10 -7.56
CA ASN A 44 -7.42 -13.10 -8.60
C ASN A 44 -8.35 -11.87 -8.65
N TYR A 45 -8.10 -10.83 -7.85
CA TYR A 45 -8.79 -9.54 -7.94
C TYR A 45 -8.13 -8.66 -8.98
N TYR A 46 -8.81 -8.47 -10.11
CA TYR A 46 -8.33 -7.66 -11.22
C TYR A 46 -8.66 -6.17 -11.03
N ASP A 47 -9.76 -5.85 -10.36
CA ASP A 47 -10.23 -4.50 -10.05
C ASP A 47 -11.11 -4.54 -8.78
N GLY A 48 -11.62 -3.37 -8.38
CA GLY A 48 -12.56 -3.27 -7.27
C GLY A 48 -11.89 -3.28 -5.90
N GLU A 49 -12.65 -3.65 -4.88
CA GLU A 49 -12.25 -3.59 -3.47
C GLU A 49 -11.79 -4.97 -2.97
N ILE A 50 -10.67 -4.99 -2.27
CA ILE A 50 -10.09 -6.21 -1.69
C ILE A 50 -9.79 -6.00 -0.22
N PRO A 51 -9.91 -7.03 0.64
CA PRO A 51 -9.48 -6.91 2.03
C PRO A 51 -7.97 -6.62 2.12
N ILE A 52 -7.56 -5.72 2.99
CA ILE A 52 -6.13 -5.34 3.13
C ILE A 52 -5.23 -6.55 3.46
N ALA A 53 -5.77 -7.55 4.15
CA ALA A 53 -5.07 -8.79 4.48
C ALA A 53 -4.60 -9.57 3.24
N TYR A 54 -5.24 -9.39 2.09
CA TYR A 54 -4.91 -10.12 0.86
C TYR A 54 -3.62 -9.58 0.23
N LEU A 55 -3.17 -8.38 0.61
CA LEU A 55 -1.87 -7.86 0.19
C LEU A 55 -0.70 -8.73 0.67
N GLY A 56 -0.85 -9.37 1.83
CA GLY A 56 0.18 -10.19 2.47
C GLY A 56 0.04 -11.68 2.18
N TYR A 57 -0.91 -12.09 1.33
CA TYR A 57 -1.05 -13.49 0.99
C TYR A 57 0.17 -13.97 0.19
N PRO A 58 0.60 -15.24 0.38
CA PRO A 58 1.67 -15.79 -0.44
C PRO A 58 1.29 -15.69 -1.91
N TYR A 59 2.19 -15.11 -2.69
CA TYR A 59 1.97 -14.85 -4.11
C TYR A 59 0.90 -13.81 -4.44
N SER A 60 0.70 -12.84 -3.51
CA SER A 60 -0.35 -11.84 -3.62
C SER A 60 -0.34 -11.14 -4.98
N ILE A 61 0.80 -10.60 -5.42
CA ILE A 61 0.90 -9.97 -6.75
C ILE A 61 1.18 -11.05 -7.80
N SER A 62 0.25 -11.17 -8.74
CA SER A 62 0.31 -12.12 -9.83
C SER A 62 0.02 -11.45 -11.17
N ILE A 63 0.47 -12.08 -12.24
CA ILE A 63 0.16 -11.73 -13.63
C ILE A 63 -0.34 -12.98 -14.35
N GLY A 64 -0.74 -12.89 -15.62
CA GLY A 64 -1.30 -14.01 -16.38
C GLY A 64 -0.53 -15.34 -16.24
N LYS A 65 -1.19 -16.44 -16.61
CA LYS A 65 -0.63 -17.79 -16.47
C LYS A 65 0.78 -17.90 -17.05
N GLY A 66 1.67 -18.58 -16.33
CA GLY A 66 3.03 -18.90 -16.78
C GLY A 66 4.06 -17.81 -16.54
N CYS A 67 3.73 -16.74 -15.80
CA CYS A 67 4.69 -15.72 -15.44
C CYS A 67 4.90 -15.62 -13.92
N THR A 68 6.14 -15.32 -13.49
CA THR A 68 6.52 -15.19 -12.09
C THR A 68 7.08 -13.80 -11.83
N ILE A 69 6.45 -13.02 -10.94
CA ILE A 69 6.96 -11.70 -10.54
C ILE A 69 8.27 -11.88 -9.76
N ALA A 70 9.32 -11.17 -10.21
CA ALA A 70 10.66 -11.19 -9.62
C ALA A 70 10.85 -10.07 -8.59
N SER A 71 10.36 -8.87 -8.89
CA SER A 71 10.45 -7.70 -8.01
C SER A 71 9.54 -6.57 -8.46
N PHE A 72 9.31 -5.61 -7.57
CA PHE A 72 8.62 -4.37 -7.87
C PHE A 72 9.04 -3.24 -6.90
N LEU A 73 8.78 -2.00 -7.28
CA LEU A 73 8.86 -0.85 -6.39
C LEU A 73 7.48 -0.49 -5.84
N ILE A 74 7.40 -0.18 -4.54
CA ILE A 74 6.18 0.34 -3.91
C ILE A 74 6.43 1.74 -3.36
N ALA A 75 5.64 2.71 -3.80
CA ALA A 75 5.67 4.09 -3.35
C ALA A 75 4.36 4.44 -2.62
N TYR A 76 4.47 4.94 -1.40
CA TYR A 76 3.35 5.29 -0.54
C TYR A 76 3.72 6.50 0.34
N PRO A 77 2.78 7.34 0.77
CA PRO A 77 3.11 8.67 1.30
C PRO A 77 3.94 8.71 2.59
N SER A 78 3.95 7.63 3.37
CA SER A 78 4.81 7.54 4.55
C SER A 78 6.25 7.10 4.28
N SER A 79 6.58 6.73 3.04
CA SER A 79 7.95 6.45 2.63
C SER A 79 8.46 7.53 1.67
N PRO A 80 9.56 8.24 1.99
CA PRO A 80 10.11 9.30 1.15
C PRO A 80 10.70 8.76 -0.17
N THR A 81 11.03 7.48 -0.21
CA THR A 81 11.57 6.79 -1.38
C THR A 81 10.77 5.52 -1.67
N PRO A 82 10.59 5.12 -2.94
CA PRO A 82 10.02 3.83 -3.27
C PRO A 82 10.81 2.68 -2.62
N VAL A 83 10.11 1.68 -2.09
CA VAL A 83 10.71 0.51 -1.46
C VAL A 83 10.79 -0.61 -2.50
N LEU A 84 11.99 -1.19 -2.68
CA LEU A 84 12.17 -2.38 -3.51
C LEU A 84 11.69 -3.62 -2.77
N VAL A 85 10.71 -4.31 -3.34
CA VAL A 85 10.24 -5.60 -2.88
C VAL A 85 10.76 -6.68 -3.81
N LYS A 86 11.39 -7.70 -3.22
CA LYS A 86 11.86 -8.90 -3.94
C LYS A 86 10.81 -10.00 -3.83
N GLY A 87 10.54 -10.67 -4.94
CA GLY A 87 9.44 -11.61 -5.07
C GLY A 87 8.12 -10.86 -5.34
N ASN A 88 7.03 -11.51 -4.96
CA ASN A 88 5.69 -11.12 -5.38
C ASN A 88 4.69 -10.96 -4.23
N THR A 89 5.20 -10.82 -3.01
CA THR A 89 4.41 -10.65 -1.79
C THR A 89 4.80 -9.34 -1.13
N ILE A 90 3.82 -8.52 -0.74
CA ILE A 90 4.07 -7.27 -0.03
C ILE A 90 4.45 -7.60 1.43
N PRO A 91 5.58 -7.10 1.95
CA PRO A 91 5.97 -7.31 3.34
C PRO A 91 4.96 -6.77 4.37
N ASP A 92 4.80 -7.49 5.49
CA ASP A 92 3.85 -7.16 6.56
C ASP A 92 4.04 -5.77 7.17
N ASP A 93 5.29 -5.30 7.26
CA ASP A 93 5.61 -3.97 7.77
C ASP A 93 5.09 -2.87 6.82
N ILE A 94 5.21 -3.06 5.51
CA ILE A 94 4.64 -2.15 4.51
C ILE A 94 3.12 -2.17 4.58
N ILE A 95 2.50 -3.36 4.69
CA ILE A 95 1.05 -3.49 4.86
C ILE A 95 0.57 -2.76 6.12
N TYR A 96 1.30 -2.91 7.21
CA TYR A 96 1.03 -2.20 8.45
C TYR A 96 1.07 -0.68 8.25
N GLN A 97 2.10 -0.13 7.59
CA GLN A 97 2.18 1.30 7.29
C GLN A 97 1.00 1.78 6.44
N ILE A 98 0.67 1.03 5.38
CA ILE A 98 -0.47 1.32 4.51
C ILE A 98 -1.78 1.37 5.31
N SER A 99 -2.00 0.39 6.20
CA SER A 99 -3.22 0.27 7.00
C SER A 99 -3.42 1.41 8.00
N LYS A 100 -2.33 2.05 8.43
CA LYS A 100 -2.35 3.08 9.47
C LYS A 100 -2.30 4.50 8.92
N GLN A 101 -1.62 4.72 7.79
CA GLN A 101 -1.21 6.07 7.39
C GLN A 101 -1.65 6.45 5.98
N CYS A 102 -2.14 5.50 5.18
CA CYS A 102 -2.42 5.74 3.76
C CYS A 102 -3.92 5.74 3.41
N LEU A 103 -4.82 5.89 4.39
CA LEU A 103 -6.26 5.95 4.14
C LEU A 103 -6.60 7.06 3.12
N GLY A 104 -7.25 6.68 2.02
CA GLY A 104 -7.64 7.58 0.93
C GLY A 104 -6.49 8.06 0.03
N GLN A 105 -5.26 7.60 0.27
CA GLN A 105 -4.08 8.03 -0.47
C GLN A 105 -3.68 7.00 -1.54
N MET A 106 -3.11 7.47 -2.65
CA MET A 106 -2.64 6.57 -3.70
C MET A 106 -1.33 5.90 -3.29
N ILE A 107 -1.25 4.61 -3.55
CA ILE A 107 -0.06 3.78 -3.44
C ILE A 107 0.25 3.26 -4.83
N PHE A 108 1.49 3.44 -5.27
CA PHE A 108 1.92 3.05 -6.61
C PHE A 108 2.81 1.82 -6.53
N ILE A 109 2.46 0.79 -7.29
CA ILE A 109 3.30 -0.39 -7.53
C ILE A 109 3.83 -0.26 -8.96
N THR A 110 5.12 0.04 -9.06
CA THR A 110 5.82 0.36 -10.32
C THR A 110 7.01 -0.54 -10.55
N GLU A 111 7.64 -0.44 -11.72
CA GLU A 111 8.83 -1.22 -12.08
C GLU A 111 8.66 -2.71 -11.77
N ILE A 112 7.49 -3.24 -12.09
CA ILE A 112 7.16 -4.63 -11.85
C ILE A 112 7.89 -5.46 -12.91
N VAL A 113 8.81 -6.29 -12.45
CA VAL A 113 9.63 -7.16 -13.28
C VAL A 113 9.20 -8.59 -13.05
N ALA A 114 9.10 -9.37 -14.14
CA ALA A 114 8.72 -10.76 -14.07
C ALA A 114 9.52 -11.63 -15.06
N PHE A 115 9.46 -12.94 -14.86
CA PHE A 115 9.93 -13.94 -15.81
C PHE A 115 8.73 -14.62 -16.47
N ASP A 116 8.75 -14.78 -17.79
CA ASP A 116 7.79 -15.62 -18.50
C ASP A 116 8.15 -17.12 -18.40
N SER A 117 7.39 -17.98 -19.08
CA SER A 117 7.59 -19.44 -19.07
C SER A 117 8.92 -19.89 -19.68
N ASP A 118 9.55 -19.02 -20.47
CA ASP A 118 10.82 -19.26 -21.15
C ASP A 118 11.99 -18.60 -20.41
N ASN A 119 11.76 -18.11 -19.18
CA ASN A 119 12.70 -17.34 -18.34
C ASN A 119 13.16 -16.00 -18.95
N ASN A 120 12.41 -15.42 -19.89
CA ASN A 120 12.71 -14.08 -20.36
C ASN A 120 12.23 -13.04 -19.35
N LEU A 121 13.04 -12.01 -19.16
CA LEU A 121 12.67 -10.87 -18.34
C LEU A 121 11.64 -10.00 -19.07
N ILE A 122 10.50 -9.75 -18.43
CA ILE A 122 9.44 -8.91 -18.96
C ILE A 122 9.10 -7.78 -17.98
N ASN A 123 8.73 -6.63 -18.55
CA ASN A 123 8.22 -5.49 -17.79
C ASN A 123 6.69 -5.53 -17.76
N VAL A 124 6.14 -5.43 -16.57
CA VAL A 124 4.70 -5.49 -16.30
C VAL A 124 4.15 -4.08 -16.10
N LYS A 125 2.88 -3.87 -16.48
CA LYS A 125 2.22 -2.58 -16.29
C LYS A 125 2.11 -2.23 -14.79
N PRO A 126 2.30 -0.97 -14.41
CA PRO A 126 2.14 -0.56 -13.02
C PRO A 126 0.68 -0.72 -12.57
N MET A 127 0.46 -0.74 -11.25
CA MET A 127 -0.88 -0.68 -10.67
C MET A 127 -0.96 0.29 -9.50
N THR A 128 -2.17 0.81 -9.27
CA THR A 128 -2.44 1.75 -8.20
C THR A 128 -3.42 1.13 -7.20
N LEU A 129 -3.10 1.30 -5.92
CA LEU A 129 -3.92 0.91 -4.79
C LEU A 129 -4.41 2.16 -4.06
N ILE A 130 -5.65 2.14 -3.57
CA ILE A 130 -6.20 3.21 -2.73
C ILE A 130 -6.81 2.54 -1.49
N PRO A 131 -6.20 2.68 -0.30
CA PRO A 131 -6.77 2.18 0.94
C PRO A 131 -8.08 2.90 1.26
N ILE A 132 -9.12 2.14 1.60
CA ILE A 132 -10.46 2.64 1.91
C ILE A 132 -10.96 2.01 3.23
N LYS A 133 -12.03 2.59 3.78
CA LYS A 133 -12.70 2.03 4.96
C LYS A 133 -13.52 0.82 4.57
#